data_AF-A0A397TAT7-F1
#
_entry.id   AF-A0A397TAT7-F1
#
_cell.length_a   1.000
_cell.length_b   1.000
_cell.length_c   1.000
_cell.angle_alpha   90.00
_cell.angle_beta   90.00
_cell.angle_gamma   90.00
#
_symmetry.space_group_name_H-M   'P 1'
#
loop_
_entity.id
_entity.type
_entity.pdbx_description
1 polymer ?
#
loop_
_entity_poly.entity_id
_entity_poly.type
_entity_poly.pdbx_seq_one_letter_code
_entity_poly.pdbx_strand_id
1 'polypeptide(L)'
;MLTITIVRHGESVANVQHRWQGHTDSPLTNFGAQQAEQAGEVLKHEKFTCIITSDLTRTISTAKLILSRNINFNTNPIELHTSEVRLREQHFGYFEGKSYTEPVKHALTPPDPRLIKFVGEGAESLEDVFNRAMSFLSDLLSYHQQQQKTNFQQEVSSFQQEHPHILIVSHSIFINEFLNALLIHKTNLRHQQQWQFITLHNTSMFTIKIHSFNDHDREPLHMELIRNNYIEHLHGLVRQQGGIGSAAYDVKQRKISSFFQKKQQSFVRDIAQKGGTEDYMDED
;
A
#
# COMPACT_ATOMS: atom_id res chain seq x y z
N MET A 1 10.96 -17.69 0.09
CA MET A 1 10.80 -16.47 0.92
C MET A 1 9.84 -15.50 0.21
N LEU A 2 8.99 -14.79 0.95
CA LEU A 2 8.10 -13.71 0.46
C LEU A 2 8.38 -12.44 1.26
N THR A 3 8.50 -11.29 0.61
CA THR A 3 8.56 -10.00 1.30
C THR A 3 7.25 -9.25 1.09
N ILE A 4 6.67 -8.72 2.17
CA ILE A 4 5.47 -7.89 2.13
C ILE A 4 5.82 -6.52 2.68
N THR A 5 5.68 -5.48 1.87
CA THR A 5 5.63 -4.09 2.34
C THR A 5 4.18 -3.64 2.34
N ILE A 6 3.63 -3.30 3.50
CA ILE A 6 2.26 -2.78 3.62
C ILE A 6 2.27 -1.34 4.08
N VAL A 7 1.52 -0.48 3.38
CA VAL A 7 1.53 0.98 3.55
C VAL A 7 0.10 1.48 3.76
N ARG A 8 -0.12 2.35 4.75
CA ARG A 8 -1.40 3.07 4.87
C ARG A 8 -1.51 4.11 3.75
N HIS A 9 -2.69 4.32 3.18
CA HIS A 9 -2.91 5.41 2.23
C HIS A 9 -2.46 6.80 2.76
N GLY A 10 -2.07 7.70 1.84
CA GLY A 10 -1.80 9.10 2.15
C GLY A 10 -3.02 9.83 2.69
N GLU A 11 -2.83 10.99 3.32
CA GLU A 11 -3.93 11.76 3.88
C GLU A 11 -5.04 12.03 2.84
N SER A 12 -6.29 11.77 3.23
CA SER A 12 -7.47 12.06 2.42
C SER A 12 -8.20 13.33 2.89
N VAL A 13 -9.05 13.88 2.02
CA VAL A 13 -9.92 15.02 2.37
C VAL A 13 -10.78 14.69 3.60
N ALA A 14 -11.32 13.47 3.68
CA ALA A 14 -12.09 13.02 4.84
C ALA A 14 -11.26 12.99 6.14
N ASN A 15 -9.96 12.66 6.07
CA ASN A 15 -9.08 12.70 7.25
C ASN A 15 -8.97 14.13 7.80
N VAL A 16 -8.71 15.12 6.94
CA VAL A 16 -8.61 16.53 7.35
C VAL A 16 -9.94 17.07 7.87
N GLN A 17 -11.06 16.60 7.31
CA GLN A 17 -12.39 16.97 7.76
C GLN A 17 -12.85 16.23 9.02
N HIS A 18 -12.03 15.33 9.58
CA HIS A 18 -12.36 14.48 10.71
C HIS A 18 -13.68 13.71 10.51
N ARG A 19 -13.80 13.05 9.35
CA ARG A 19 -14.97 12.25 8.97
C ARG A 19 -14.66 10.77 8.87
N TRP A 20 -15.60 9.92 9.28
CA TRP A 20 -15.53 8.48 9.03
C TRP A 20 -15.50 8.21 7.54
N GLN A 21 -14.50 7.44 7.10
CA GLN A 21 -14.27 7.22 5.68
C GLN A 21 -14.65 5.80 5.25
N GLY A 22 -14.32 4.77 6.05
CA GLY A 22 -14.71 3.38 5.79
C GLY A 22 -14.62 2.98 4.32
N HIS A 23 -15.73 2.51 3.75
CA HIS A 23 -15.85 2.18 2.33
C HIS A 23 -16.17 3.39 1.43
N THR A 24 -16.70 4.47 2.00
CA THR A 24 -16.94 5.72 1.29
C THR A 24 -15.63 6.27 0.72
N ASP A 25 -15.66 6.60 -0.55
CA ASP A 25 -14.47 7.06 -1.24
C ASP A 25 -14.20 8.54 -0.95
N SER A 26 -12.93 8.89 -0.76
CA SER A 26 -12.51 10.29 -0.81
C SER A 26 -11.06 10.37 -1.29
N PRO A 27 -10.76 11.38 -2.13
CA PRO A 27 -9.44 11.52 -2.72
C PRO A 27 -8.40 11.90 -1.66
N LEU A 28 -7.13 11.72 -2.03
CA LEU A 28 -6.01 12.27 -1.28
C LEU A 28 -6.11 13.80 -1.21
N THR A 29 -5.51 14.40 -0.19
CA THR A 29 -5.17 15.82 -0.22
C THR A 29 -3.85 16.04 -0.98
N ASN A 30 -3.55 17.28 -1.36
CA ASN A 30 -2.23 17.60 -1.90
C ASN A 30 -1.09 17.23 -0.94
N PHE A 31 -1.30 17.39 0.37
CA PHE A 31 -0.36 16.93 1.38
C PHE A 31 -0.26 15.40 1.44
N GLY A 32 -1.39 14.69 1.34
CA GLY A 32 -1.43 13.24 1.23
C GLY A 32 -0.69 12.71 0.00
N ALA A 33 -0.76 13.42 -1.12
CA ALA A 33 0.01 13.10 -2.30
C ALA A 33 1.52 13.27 -2.07
N GLN A 34 1.95 14.34 -1.39
CA GLN A 34 3.35 14.54 -1.00
C GLN A 34 3.85 13.45 -0.06
N GLN A 35 3.05 13.04 0.92
CA GLN A 35 3.37 11.92 1.80
C GLN A 35 3.62 10.64 0.99
N ALA A 36 2.77 10.35 0.01
CA ALA A 36 2.91 9.18 -0.85
C ALA A 36 4.16 9.26 -1.76
N GLU A 37 4.49 10.44 -2.28
CA GLU A 37 5.75 10.66 -3.02
C GLU A 37 6.96 10.41 -2.10
N GLN A 38 6.96 10.88 -0.85
CA GLN A 38 8.07 10.63 0.10
C GLN A 38 8.20 9.16 0.48
N ALA A 39 7.08 8.45 0.66
CA ALA A 39 7.11 6.99 0.82
C ALA A 39 7.71 6.30 -0.41
N GLY A 40 7.45 6.83 -1.61
CA GLY A 40 8.09 6.40 -2.85
C GLY A 40 9.61 6.56 -2.84
N GLU A 41 10.15 7.64 -2.27
CA GLU A 41 11.60 7.84 -2.16
C GLU A 41 12.28 6.80 -1.24
N VAL A 42 11.61 6.35 -0.18
CA VAL A 42 12.08 5.24 0.68
C VAL A 42 12.09 3.92 -0.07
N LEU A 43 11.04 3.69 -0.86
CA LEU A 43 10.80 2.43 -1.57
C LEU A 43 11.37 2.44 -3.00
N LYS A 44 12.19 3.44 -3.34
CA LYS A 44 12.60 3.69 -4.73
C LYS A 44 13.38 2.56 -5.37
N HIS A 45 14.16 1.83 -4.56
CA HIS A 45 15.06 0.75 -5.00
C HIS A 45 14.49 -0.64 -4.75
N GLU A 46 13.33 -0.73 -4.09
CA GLU A 46 12.67 -2.01 -3.86
C GLU A 46 12.20 -2.59 -5.19
N LYS A 47 12.41 -3.89 -5.40
CA LYS A 47 12.00 -4.60 -6.62
C LYS A 47 10.66 -5.28 -6.39
N PHE A 48 9.58 -4.51 -6.53
CA PHE A 48 8.24 -5.09 -6.37
C PHE A 48 7.88 -5.99 -7.55
N THR A 49 7.40 -7.20 -7.25
CA THR A 49 6.88 -8.15 -8.24
C THR A 49 5.38 -7.97 -8.45
N CYS A 50 4.67 -7.47 -7.44
CA CYS A 50 3.22 -7.25 -7.47
C CYS A 50 2.83 -6.11 -6.53
N ILE A 51 1.78 -5.40 -6.90
CA ILE A 51 1.22 -4.31 -6.10
C ILE A 51 -0.27 -4.52 -5.98
N ILE A 52 -0.76 -4.55 -4.76
CA ILE A 52 -2.16 -4.84 -4.45
C ILE A 52 -2.71 -3.67 -3.63
N THR A 53 -3.84 -3.14 -4.04
CA THR A 53 -4.51 -2.07 -3.31
C THR A 53 -5.95 -2.44 -3.06
N SER A 54 -6.55 -1.84 -2.03
CA SER A 54 -8.01 -1.75 -2.03
C SER A 54 -8.47 -0.95 -3.25
N ASP A 55 -9.72 -1.13 -3.65
CA ASP A 55 -10.35 -0.47 -4.79
C ASP A 55 -10.78 0.99 -4.54
N LEU A 56 -10.34 1.60 -3.44
CA LEU A 56 -10.68 2.96 -3.07
C LEU A 56 -9.65 3.94 -3.67
N THR A 57 -10.08 5.10 -4.13
CA THR A 57 -9.20 5.98 -4.93
C THR A 57 -7.99 6.47 -4.14
N ARG A 58 -8.11 6.61 -2.82
CA ARG A 58 -7.00 6.98 -1.92
C ARG A 58 -5.87 5.95 -1.87
N THR A 59 -6.17 4.65 -1.85
CA THR A 59 -5.14 3.59 -1.85
C THR A 59 -4.52 3.46 -3.24
N ILE A 60 -5.33 3.51 -4.28
CA ILE A 60 -4.88 3.46 -5.68
C ILE A 60 -3.95 4.65 -5.99
N SER A 61 -4.35 5.86 -5.61
CA SER A 61 -3.54 7.07 -5.84
C SER A 61 -2.23 7.04 -5.06
N THR A 62 -2.27 6.55 -3.82
CA THR A 62 -1.06 6.38 -3.00
C THR A 62 -0.09 5.40 -3.66
N ALA A 63 -0.56 4.23 -4.12
CA ALA A 63 0.28 3.24 -4.80
C ALA A 63 0.92 3.81 -6.07
N LYS A 64 0.15 4.53 -6.90
CA LYS A 64 0.66 5.18 -8.11
C LYS A 64 1.74 6.22 -7.81
N LEU A 65 1.58 7.01 -6.75
CA LEU A 65 2.56 8.02 -6.35
C LEU A 65 3.84 7.39 -5.79
N ILE A 66 3.73 6.32 -5.00
CA ILE A 66 4.89 5.52 -4.55
C ILE A 66 5.65 4.99 -5.78
N LEU A 67 4.93 4.38 -6.73
CA LEU A 67 5.54 3.82 -7.94
C LEU A 67 6.19 4.85 -8.84
N SER A 68 5.66 6.07 -8.89
CA SER A 68 6.25 7.14 -9.69
C SER A 68 7.70 7.48 -9.30
N ARG A 69 8.12 7.08 -8.09
CA ARG A 69 9.49 7.24 -7.58
C ARG A 69 10.32 5.96 -7.65
N ASN A 70 9.71 4.82 -7.94
CA ASN A 70 10.40 3.54 -8.00
C ASN A 70 11.17 3.41 -9.32
N ILE A 71 12.49 3.18 -9.24
CA ILE A 71 13.36 3.16 -10.43
C ILE A 71 13.14 1.92 -11.30
N ASN A 72 12.59 0.86 -10.71
CA ASN A 72 12.35 -0.41 -11.39
C ASN A 72 11.00 -0.42 -12.14
N PHE A 73 10.11 0.55 -11.89
CA PHE A 73 8.76 0.57 -12.43
C PHE A 73 8.71 0.65 -13.98
N ASN A 74 9.68 1.34 -14.60
CA ASN A 74 9.74 1.45 -16.06
C ASN A 74 10.49 0.28 -16.73
N THR A 75 11.28 -0.47 -15.96
CA THR A 75 12.14 -1.54 -16.50
C THR A 75 11.50 -2.91 -16.38
N ASN A 76 10.62 -3.10 -15.39
CA ASN A 76 9.88 -4.34 -15.18
C ASN A 76 8.37 -4.05 -15.18
N PRO A 77 7.56 -4.74 -15.99
CA PRO A 77 6.11 -4.62 -15.90
C PRO A 77 5.65 -5.15 -14.54
N ILE A 78 5.34 -4.25 -13.61
CA ILE A 78 4.80 -4.60 -12.30
C ILE A 78 3.28 -4.70 -12.42
N GLU A 79 2.72 -5.85 -12.04
CA GLU A 79 1.27 -6.01 -12.00
C GLU A 79 0.66 -5.15 -10.88
N LEU A 80 -0.30 -4.30 -11.25
CA LEU A 80 -1.04 -3.44 -10.33
C LEU A 80 -2.48 -3.93 -10.20
N HIS A 81 -2.77 -4.63 -9.11
CA HIS A 81 -4.07 -5.18 -8.76
C HIS A 81 -4.84 -4.18 -7.90
N THR A 82 -5.76 -3.43 -8.52
CA THR A 82 -6.49 -2.33 -7.86
C THR A 82 -7.93 -2.67 -7.45
N SER A 83 -8.33 -3.94 -7.46
CA SER A 83 -9.73 -4.34 -7.26
C SER A 83 -9.93 -5.26 -6.04
N GLU A 84 -8.96 -5.33 -5.14
CA GLU A 84 -9.03 -6.23 -3.98
C GLU A 84 -9.90 -5.62 -2.87
N VAL A 85 -11.19 -5.95 -2.88
CA VAL A 85 -12.19 -5.43 -1.93
C VAL A 85 -11.88 -5.84 -0.48
N ARG A 86 -11.19 -6.96 -0.26
CA ARG A 86 -10.81 -7.41 1.10
C ARG A 86 -9.78 -6.51 1.75
N LEU A 87 -9.11 -5.62 1.02
CA LEU A 87 -8.16 -4.65 1.55
C LEU A 87 -8.81 -3.32 1.98
N ARG A 88 -10.14 -3.17 1.91
CA ARG A 88 -10.85 -1.94 2.31
C ARG A 88 -10.70 -1.63 3.80
N GLU A 89 -11.02 -0.40 4.21
CA GLU A 89 -11.13 -0.06 5.64
C GLU A 89 -12.35 -0.74 6.26
N GLN A 90 -12.48 -0.77 7.59
CA GLN A 90 -13.74 -1.18 8.24
C GLN A 90 -14.94 -0.40 7.66
N HIS A 91 -16.01 -1.10 7.31
CA HIS A 91 -17.27 -0.45 6.94
C HIS A 91 -17.97 0.12 8.18
N PHE A 92 -18.14 1.45 8.24
CA PHE A 92 -18.72 2.12 9.42
C PHE A 92 -20.24 2.31 9.35
N GLY A 93 -20.88 1.79 8.30
CA GLY A 93 -22.33 1.83 8.17
C GLY A 93 -22.83 3.27 8.06
N TYR A 94 -23.82 3.60 8.89
CA TYR A 94 -24.43 4.93 8.96
C TYR A 94 -23.42 6.04 9.26
N PHE A 95 -22.27 5.72 9.87
CA PHE A 95 -21.27 6.70 10.28
C PHE A 95 -20.43 7.24 9.14
N GLU A 96 -20.35 6.58 7.99
CA GLU A 96 -19.52 7.07 6.90
C GLU A 96 -19.96 8.46 6.40
N GLY A 97 -18.98 9.34 6.20
CA GLY A 97 -19.18 10.77 5.90
C GLY A 97 -19.52 11.64 7.11
N LYS A 98 -19.83 11.07 8.28
CA LYS A 98 -20.15 11.83 9.51
C LYS A 98 -18.90 12.24 10.26
N SER A 99 -19.03 13.27 11.09
CA SER A 99 -17.92 13.73 11.92
C SER A 99 -17.58 12.73 13.02
N TYR A 100 -16.29 12.61 13.38
CA TYR A 100 -15.83 11.83 14.53
C TYR A 100 -16.40 12.33 15.86
N THR A 101 -16.87 13.58 15.93
CA THR A 101 -17.48 14.13 17.16
C THR A 101 -18.92 13.68 17.36
N GLU A 102 -19.56 13.04 16.37
CA GLU A 102 -20.90 12.51 16.55
C GLU A 102 -20.87 11.33 17.53
N PRO A 103 -21.81 11.26 18.50
CA PRO A 103 -21.89 10.13 19.43
C PRO A 103 -22.06 8.81 18.67
N VAL A 104 -21.10 7.89 18.88
CA VAL A 104 -21.11 6.58 18.23
C VAL A 104 -22.27 5.75 18.77
N LYS A 105 -22.96 5.06 17.86
CA LYS A 105 -24.07 4.16 18.14
C LYS A 105 -23.73 2.77 17.60
N HIS A 106 -23.92 1.77 18.44
CA HIS A 106 -23.66 0.38 18.11
C HIS A 106 -24.97 -0.34 17.85
N ALA A 107 -24.98 -1.29 16.91
CA ALA A 107 -26.16 -2.10 16.63
C ALA A 107 -26.45 -3.05 17.80
N LEU A 108 -25.39 -3.59 18.40
CA LEU A 108 -25.40 -4.50 19.55
C LEU A 108 -24.15 -4.25 20.41
N THR A 109 -24.22 -4.61 21.69
CA THR A 109 -23.08 -4.56 22.62
C THR A 109 -22.77 -5.98 23.11
N PRO A 110 -22.05 -6.80 22.32
CA PRO A 110 -21.64 -8.14 22.72
C PRO A 110 -20.60 -8.12 23.86
N PRO A 111 -20.41 -9.24 24.59
CA PRO A 111 -19.39 -9.35 25.62
C PRO A 111 -17.96 -9.17 25.09
N ASP A 112 -17.70 -9.66 23.88
CA ASP A 112 -16.42 -9.46 23.19
C ASP A 112 -16.45 -8.13 22.41
N PRO A 113 -15.60 -7.14 22.76
CA PRO A 113 -15.54 -5.87 22.06
C PRO A 113 -15.20 -5.99 20.57
N ARG A 114 -14.51 -7.05 20.15
CA ARG A 114 -14.17 -7.27 18.73
C ARG A 114 -15.38 -7.55 17.86
N LEU A 115 -16.48 -8.00 18.46
CA LEU A 115 -17.75 -8.29 17.78
C LEU A 115 -18.69 -7.07 17.70
N ILE A 116 -18.31 -5.93 18.29
CA ILE A 116 -19.11 -4.71 18.24
C ILE A 116 -19.22 -4.22 16.78
N LYS A 117 -20.45 -3.98 16.31
CA LYS A 117 -20.75 -3.38 15.00
C LYS A 117 -21.35 -1.98 15.17
N PHE A 118 -20.98 -1.07 14.27
CA PHE A 118 -21.64 0.22 14.12
C PHE A 118 -23.10 0.02 13.64
N VAL A 119 -23.98 0.99 13.87
CA VAL A 119 -25.31 0.94 13.24
C VAL A 119 -25.22 1.22 11.73
N GLY A 120 -26.08 0.57 10.97
CA GLY A 120 -26.18 0.72 9.51
C GLY A 120 -25.93 -0.60 8.78
N GLU A 121 -26.53 -0.70 7.60
CA GLU A 121 -26.35 -1.86 6.73
C GLU A 121 -24.88 -2.05 6.34
N GLY A 122 -24.42 -3.30 6.32
CA GLY A 122 -23.06 -3.64 5.95
C GLY A 122 -21.97 -3.27 6.96
N ALA A 123 -22.31 -2.66 8.12
CA ALA A 123 -21.33 -2.32 9.15
C ALA A 123 -20.51 -3.54 9.60
N GLU A 124 -19.19 -3.37 9.66
CA GLU A 124 -18.24 -4.38 10.09
C GLU A 124 -17.89 -4.19 11.57
N SER A 125 -17.57 -5.29 12.22
CA SER A 125 -16.85 -5.36 13.49
C SER A 125 -15.35 -5.55 13.23
N LEU A 126 -14.51 -5.42 14.25
CA LEU A 126 -13.08 -5.73 14.11
C LEU A 126 -12.86 -7.19 13.71
N GLU A 127 -13.73 -8.09 14.18
CA GLU A 127 -13.66 -9.51 13.82
C GLU A 127 -14.02 -9.77 12.35
N ASP A 128 -14.97 -9.02 11.78
CA ASP A 128 -15.27 -9.11 10.34
C ASP A 128 -14.04 -8.68 9.51
N VAL A 129 -13.39 -7.58 9.89
CA VAL A 129 -12.17 -7.08 9.25
C VAL A 129 -11.03 -8.09 9.36
N PHE A 130 -10.87 -8.69 10.54
CA PHE A 130 -9.91 -9.78 10.77
C PHE A 130 -10.14 -10.97 9.87
N ASN A 131 -11.39 -11.43 9.75
CA ASN A 131 -11.73 -12.59 8.93
C ASN A 131 -11.38 -12.37 7.44
N ARG A 132 -11.62 -11.17 6.89
CA ARG A 132 -11.20 -10.87 5.52
C ARG A 132 -9.69 -10.67 5.37
N ALA A 133 -9.01 -10.15 6.39
CA ALA A 133 -7.55 -10.07 6.41
C ALA A 133 -6.90 -11.46 6.43
N MET A 134 -7.43 -12.39 7.24
CA MET A 134 -7.05 -13.80 7.27
C MET A 134 -7.30 -14.49 5.92
N SER A 135 -8.48 -14.30 5.32
CA SER A 135 -8.80 -14.85 3.99
C SER A 135 -7.81 -14.36 2.94
N PHE A 136 -7.54 -13.05 2.90
CA PHE A 136 -6.58 -12.47 1.95
C PHE A 136 -5.16 -13.01 2.18
N LEU A 137 -4.71 -13.10 3.44
CA LEU A 137 -3.40 -13.66 3.77
C LEU A 137 -3.29 -15.12 3.36
N SER A 138 -4.32 -15.94 3.63
CA SER A 138 -4.34 -17.36 3.25
C SER A 138 -4.13 -17.52 1.74
N ASP A 139 -4.88 -16.79 0.93
CA ASP A 139 -4.75 -16.85 -0.54
C ASP A 139 -3.36 -16.40 -1.00
N LEU A 140 -2.82 -15.34 -0.40
CA LEU A 140 -1.49 -14.83 -0.71
C LEU A 140 -0.40 -15.88 -0.46
N LEU A 141 -0.47 -16.56 0.69
CA LEU A 141 0.48 -17.61 1.06
C LEU A 141 0.31 -18.84 0.17
N SER A 142 -0.92 -19.28 -0.11
CA SER A 142 -1.19 -20.44 -0.96
C SER A 142 -0.73 -20.20 -2.41
N TYR A 143 -1.01 -19.02 -2.98
CA TYR A 143 -0.53 -18.66 -4.33
C TYR A 143 1.00 -18.70 -4.39
N HIS A 144 1.67 -18.10 -3.40
CA HIS A 144 3.13 -18.10 -3.35
C HIS A 144 3.74 -19.51 -3.21
N GLN A 145 3.09 -20.40 -2.46
CA GLN A 145 3.52 -21.80 -2.36
C GLN A 145 3.36 -22.55 -3.69
N GLN A 146 2.24 -22.35 -4.39
CA GLN A 146 1.99 -22.97 -5.69
C GLN A 146 3.05 -22.54 -6.71
N GLN A 147 3.37 -21.25 -6.77
CA GLN A 147 4.40 -20.75 -7.70
C GLN A 147 5.79 -21.28 -7.39
N GLN A 148 6.14 -21.45 -6.11
CA GLN A 148 7.41 -22.10 -5.74
C GLN A 148 7.46 -23.57 -6.19
N LYS A 149 6.35 -24.33 -6.04
CA LYS A 149 6.29 -25.75 -6.49
C LYS A 149 6.43 -25.87 -8.00
N THR A 150 5.74 -25.01 -8.77
CA THR A 150 5.84 -24.99 -10.25
C THR A 150 7.25 -24.66 -10.71
N ASN A 151 7.87 -23.61 -10.15
CA ASN A 151 9.22 -23.21 -10.52
C ASN A 151 10.28 -24.26 -10.16
N PHE A 152 10.10 -24.97 -9.05
CA PHE A 152 11.01 -26.06 -8.63
C PHE A 152 10.95 -27.28 -9.56
N GLN A 153 9.81 -27.49 -10.24
CA GLN A 153 9.66 -28.58 -11.22
C GLN A 153 10.24 -28.22 -12.59
N GLN A 154 10.55 -26.94 -12.86
CA GLN A 154 10.92 -26.47 -14.20
C GLN A 154 12.43 -26.22 -14.41
N GLU A 155 13.28 -26.00 -13.39
CA GLU A 155 14.72 -25.77 -13.63
C GLU A 155 15.70 -26.33 -12.58
N VAL A 156 16.67 -27.10 -13.09
CA VAL A 156 18.02 -27.29 -12.53
C VAL A 156 18.95 -26.32 -13.28
N SER A 157 19.03 -25.05 -12.88
CA SER A 157 20.13 -24.17 -13.30
C SER A 157 20.30 -22.99 -12.34
N SER A 158 21.53 -22.51 -12.22
CA SER A 158 22.10 -21.65 -11.17
C SER A 158 21.67 -20.17 -11.21
N PHE A 159 20.40 -19.87 -11.42
CA PHE A 159 19.90 -18.50 -11.29
C PHE A 159 19.58 -18.17 -9.82
N GLN A 160 20.06 -17.01 -9.35
CA GLN A 160 19.64 -16.46 -8.05
C GLN A 160 18.12 -16.37 -8.03
N GLN A 161 17.47 -17.15 -7.17
CA GLN A 161 16.03 -17.16 -7.01
C GLN A 161 15.58 -15.78 -6.51
N GLU A 162 15.06 -14.92 -7.40
CA GLU A 162 14.45 -13.65 -6.97
C GLU A 162 13.18 -13.97 -6.18
N HIS A 163 13.17 -13.58 -4.91
CA HIS A 163 12.03 -13.78 -4.02
C HIS A 163 11.00 -12.67 -4.21
N PRO A 164 9.70 -12.99 -4.31
CA PRO A 164 8.69 -11.98 -4.57
C PRO A 164 8.62 -10.96 -3.45
N HIS A 165 8.44 -9.70 -3.85
CA HIS A 165 8.24 -8.58 -2.96
C HIS A 165 6.96 -7.87 -3.35
N ILE A 166 5.97 -7.93 -2.47
CA ILE A 166 4.63 -7.41 -2.72
C ILE A 166 4.45 -6.09 -1.96
N LEU A 167 4.02 -5.05 -2.66
CA LEU A 167 3.55 -3.81 -2.06
C LEU A 167 2.03 -3.88 -1.86
N ILE A 168 1.56 -3.70 -0.64
CA ILE A 168 0.15 -3.61 -0.31
C ILE A 168 -0.15 -2.19 0.15
N VAL A 169 -1.17 -1.54 -0.43
CA VAL A 169 -1.64 -0.22 0.05
C VAL A 169 -3.07 -0.32 0.55
N SER A 170 -3.27 -0.02 1.83
CA SER A 170 -4.54 -0.22 2.53
C SER A 170 -4.80 0.88 3.60
N HIS A 171 -5.55 0.57 4.65
CA HIS A 171 -6.13 1.49 5.62
C HIS A 171 -5.79 1.06 7.06
N SER A 172 -6.00 1.94 8.04
CA SER A 172 -5.45 1.75 9.39
C SER A 172 -5.99 0.50 10.10
N ILE A 173 -7.30 0.30 10.11
CA ILE A 173 -7.90 -0.81 10.87
C ILE A 173 -7.61 -2.13 10.15
N PHE A 174 -7.72 -2.14 8.82
CA PHE A 174 -7.31 -3.31 8.05
C PHE A 174 -5.85 -3.70 8.29
N ILE A 175 -4.90 -2.75 8.27
CA ILE A 175 -3.49 -3.08 8.48
C ILE A 175 -3.28 -3.66 9.88
N ASN A 176 -3.92 -3.12 10.92
CA ASN A 176 -3.86 -3.69 12.26
C ASN A 176 -4.36 -5.14 12.29
N GLU A 177 -5.51 -5.41 11.68
CA GLU A 177 -6.06 -6.77 11.67
C GLU A 177 -5.28 -7.72 10.74
N PHE A 178 -4.61 -7.22 9.70
CA PHE A 178 -3.67 -7.99 8.89
C PHE A 178 -2.40 -8.35 9.65
N LEU A 179 -1.85 -7.43 10.46
CA LEU A 179 -0.73 -7.72 11.36
C LEU A 179 -1.13 -8.72 12.46
N ASN A 180 -2.37 -8.62 12.96
CA ASN A 180 -2.95 -9.60 13.87
C ASN A 180 -3.06 -11.00 13.22
N ALA A 181 -3.54 -11.07 11.98
CA ALA A 181 -3.59 -12.31 11.19
C ALA A 181 -2.21 -12.97 11.02
N LEU A 182 -1.18 -12.16 10.70
CA LEU A 182 0.20 -12.64 10.63
C LEU A 182 0.71 -13.15 11.98
N LEU A 183 0.41 -12.47 13.08
CA LEU A 183 0.83 -12.87 14.43
C LEU A 183 0.23 -14.23 14.83
N ILE A 184 -1.04 -14.45 14.52
CA ILE A 184 -1.70 -15.74 14.79
C ILE A 184 -1.03 -16.87 14.00
N HIS A 185 -0.69 -16.65 12.73
CA HIS A 185 0.09 -17.62 11.95
C HIS A 185 1.53 -17.79 12.47
N LYS A 186 2.14 -16.75 13.08
CA LYS A 186 3.48 -16.83 13.70
C LYS A 186 3.51 -17.64 14.99
N THR A 187 2.38 -17.76 15.68
CA THR A 187 2.37 -18.34 17.03
C THR A 187 1.55 -19.63 17.10
N ASN A 188 0.67 -19.88 16.12
CA ASN A 188 -0.39 -20.89 16.19
C ASN A 188 -1.30 -20.74 17.43
N LEU A 189 -1.28 -19.56 18.07
CA LEU A 189 -2.04 -19.26 19.28
C LEU A 189 -3.17 -18.30 18.94
N ARG A 190 -4.32 -18.83 18.52
CA ARG A 190 -5.54 -18.04 18.26
C ARG A 190 -6.03 -17.23 19.47
N HIS A 191 -5.68 -17.61 20.69
CA HIS A 191 -6.30 -17.08 21.91
C HIS A 191 -5.35 -16.53 22.97
N GLN A 192 -4.02 -16.53 22.75
CA GLN A 192 -3.06 -16.14 23.81
C GLN A 192 -2.29 -14.84 23.52
N GLN A 193 -2.23 -14.37 22.28
CA GLN A 193 -1.61 -13.08 21.95
C GLN A 193 -2.56 -12.22 21.14
N GLN A 194 -3.04 -11.13 21.74
CA GLN A 194 -3.80 -10.12 21.03
C GLN A 194 -2.82 -9.08 20.50
N TRP A 195 -2.80 -8.87 19.19
CA TRP A 195 -2.16 -7.70 18.62
C TRP A 195 -2.73 -6.45 19.28
N GLN A 196 -1.86 -5.62 19.86
CA GLN A 196 -2.28 -4.34 20.40
C GLN A 196 -2.52 -3.39 19.24
N PHE A 197 -3.73 -2.84 19.17
CA PHE A 197 -4.06 -1.84 18.16
C PHE A 197 -3.09 -0.66 18.25
N ILE A 198 -2.48 -0.32 17.12
CA ILE A 198 -1.57 0.82 17.01
C ILE A 198 -2.15 1.86 16.08
N THR A 199 -1.88 3.13 16.42
CA THR A 199 -2.21 4.25 15.53
C THR A 199 -1.19 4.31 14.40
N LEU A 200 -1.68 4.30 13.16
CA LEU A 200 -0.86 4.43 11.96
C LEU A 200 -0.95 5.84 11.42
N HIS A 201 0.19 6.46 11.11
CA HIS A 201 0.22 7.70 10.34
C HIS A 201 -0.10 7.42 8.87
N ASN A 202 -0.64 8.40 8.14
CA ASN A 202 -0.79 8.27 6.70
C ASN A 202 0.58 7.97 6.06
N THR A 203 0.63 6.98 5.17
CA THR A 203 1.87 6.43 4.57
C THR A 203 2.87 5.79 5.53
N SER A 204 2.49 5.54 6.80
CA SER A 204 3.31 4.65 7.62
C SER A 204 3.35 3.25 7.02
N MET A 205 4.47 2.56 7.20
CA MET A 205 4.72 1.29 6.51
C MET A 205 5.34 0.23 7.40
N PHE A 206 4.98 -1.01 7.11
CA PHE A 206 5.64 -2.21 7.63
C PHE A 206 6.33 -2.92 6.49
N THR A 207 7.44 -3.59 6.77
CA THR A 207 8.08 -4.51 5.82
C THR A 207 8.41 -5.78 6.56
N ILE A 208 7.85 -6.90 6.11
CA ILE A 208 7.92 -8.20 6.75
C ILE A 208 8.46 -9.19 5.74
N LYS A 209 9.48 -9.96 6.11
CA LYS A 209 9.94 -11.11 5.34
C LYS A 209 9.38 -12.38 5.97
N ILE A 210 8.85 -13.26 5.12
CA ILE A 210 8.30 -14.56 5.48
C ILE A 210 9.20 -15.62 4.85
N HIS A 211 9.89 -16.42 5.67
CA HIS A 211 10.92 -17.35 5.22
C HIS A 211 10.34 -18.72 4.83
N SER A 212 9.42 -19.25 5.64
CA SER A 212 8.78 -20.55 5.45
C SER A 212 7.26 -20.42 5.37
N PHE A 213 6.64 -21.30 4.58
CA PHE A 213 5.19 -21.42 4.41
C PHE A 213 4.89 -22.90 4.65
N ASN A 214 4.22 -23.26 5.74
CA ASN A 214 3.84 -24.64 5.98
C ASN A 214 2.32 -24.73 6.11
N ASP A 215 1.69 -25.39 5.13
CA ASP A 215 0.27 -25.78 5.19
C ASP A 215 0.09 -27.19 5.78
N HIS A 216 1.15 -28.01 5.86
CA HIS A 216 1.03 -29.42 6.24
C HIS A 216 1.33 -29.73 7.70
N ASP A 217 2.23 -28.97 8.32
CA ASP A 217 2.53 -29.08 9.73
C ASP A 217 2.11 -27.79 10.41
N ARG A 218 1.46 -27.90 11.57
CA ARG A 218 1.06 -26.79 12.46
C ARG A 218 2.30 -26.09 13.05
N GLU A 219 3.30 -25.82 12.23
CA GLU A 219 4.52 -25.11 12.57
C GLU A 219 4.34 -23.63 12.24
N PRO A 220 4.75 -22.72 13.12
CA PRO A 220 4.47 -21.31 12.93
C PRO A 220 5.29 -20.67 11.80
N LEU A 221 4.77 -19.60 11.17
CA LEU A 221 5.50 -18.86 10.15
C LEU A 221 6.78 -18.24 10.71
N HIS A 222 7.93 -18.51 10.09
CA HIS A 222 9.16 -17.79 10.42
C HIS A 222 9.17 -16.43 9.72
N MET A 223 9.13 -15.35 10.51
CA MET A 223 9.02 -13.98 10.00
C MET A 223 10.01 -13.01 10.65
N GLU A 224 10.58 -12.14 9.81
CA GLU A 224 11.48 -11.04 10.17
C GLU A 224 10.79 -9.70 9.89
N LEU A 225 10.73 -8.81 10.89
CA LEU A 225 10.19 -7.46 10.74
C LEU A 225 11.32 -6.49 10.42
N ILE A 226 11.36 -6.00 9.18
CA ILE A 226 12.40 -5.09 8.66
C ILE A 226 12.05 -3.63 8.95
N ARG A 227 10.80 -3.24 8.70
CA ARG A 227 10.27 -1.90 9.01
C ARG A 227 9.06 -2.07 9.92
N ASN A 228 9.07 -1.37 11.06
CA ASN A 228 8.01 -1.41 12.05
C ASN A 228 7.37 -0.02 12.16
N ASN A 229 6.12 0.13 11.69
CA ASN A 229 5.40 1.40 11.64
C ASN A 229 6.28 2.59 11.21
N TYR A 230 7.07 2.39 10.16
CA TYR A 230 8.11 3.32 9.74
C TYR A 230 7.50 4.62 9.20
N ILE A 231 7.99 5.75 9.70
CA ILE A 231 7.47 7.10 9.41
C ILE A 231 8.56 8.14 9.12
N GLU A 232 9.83 7.76 9.04
CA GLU A 232 10.94 8.72 8.91
C GLU A 232 10.82 9.61 7.67
N HIS A 233 10.20 9.12 6.58
CA HIS A 233 9.95 9.91 5.37
C HIS A 233 8.97 11.06 5.55
N LEU A 234 8.27 11.09 6.69
CA LEU A 234 7.40 12.20 7.08
C LEU A 234 8.17 13.29 7.84
N HIS A 235 9.38 13.01 8.33
CA HIS A 235 10.17 13.98 9.07
C HIS A 235 10.56 15.16 8.17
N GLY A 236 10.25 16.37 8.62
CA GLY A 236 10.48 17.60 7.85
C GLY A 236 9.49 17.86 6.72
N LEU A 237 8.49 17.00 6.50
CA LEU A 237 7.47 17.23 5.49
C LEU A 237 6.46 18.28 5.98
N VAL A 238 6.38 19.42 5.27
CA VAL A 238 5.54 20.55 5.67
C VAL A 238 4.31 20.67 4.79
N ARG A 239 3.13 20.80 5.41
CA ARG A 239 1.88 21.08 4.70
C ARG A 239 1.94 22.47 4.04
N GLN A 240 1.58 22.52 2.76
CA GLN A 240 1.42 23.78 2.03
C GLN A 240 0.30 24.63 2.63
N GLN A 241 0.61 25.92 2.85
CA GLN A 241 -0.28 26.90 3.46
C GLN A 241 -1.42 27.34 2.53
N GLY A 242 -2.34 28.16 3.05
CA GLY A 242 -3.43 28.76 2.26
C GLY A 242 -4.50 27.77 1.80
N GLY A 243 -4.67 26.65 2.51
CA GLY A 243 -5.66 25.61 2.19
C GLY A 243 -5.25 24.67 1.06
N ILE A 244 -4.17 24.97 0.31
CA ILE A 244 -3.70 24.17 -0.82
C ILE A 244 -3.35 22.75 -0.36
N GLY A 245 -2.62 22.59 0.74
CA GLY A 245 -2.23 21.27 1.24
C GLY A 245 -3.40 20.39 1.64
N SER A 246 -4.55 20.99 2.02
CA SER A 246 -5.75 20.28 2.45
C SER A 246 -6.79 20.10 1.34
N ALA A 247 -6.61 20.77 0.21
CA ALA A 247 -7.48 20.61 -0.96
C ALA A 247 -7.30 19.22 -1.57
N ALA A 248 -8.35 18.74 -2.25
CA ALA A 248 -8.32 17.47 -2.97
C ALA A 248 -7.18 17.48 -4.00
N TYR A 249 -6.40 16.40 -4.01
CA TYR A 249 -5.37 16.16 -5.02
C TYR A 249 -6.04 15.73 -6.33
N ASP A 250 -5.79 16.51 -7.39
CA ASP A 250 -6.20 16.16 -8.74
C ASP A 250 -4.99 15.61 -9.52
N VAL A 251 -5.07 14.35 -9.92
CA VAL A 251 -4.03 13.67 -10.71
C VAL A 251 -3.82 14.35 -12.08
N LYS A 252 -4.84 15.05 -12.60
CA LYS A 252 -4.72 15.83 -13.86
C LYS A 252 -3.97 17.14 -13.66
N GLN A 253 -3.85 17.63 -12.43
CA GLN A 253 -3.16 18.87 -12.11
C GLN A 253 -1.65 18.66 -12.25
N ARG A 254 -1.07 19.18 -13.33
CA ARG A 254 0.36 19.08 -13.60
C ARG A 254 1.12 20.23 -12.94
N LYS A 255 2.22 19.92 -12.26
CA LYS A 255 3.17 20.94 -11.78
C LYS A 255 3.72 21.70 -13.00
N ILE A 256 3.86 23.03 -12.91
CA ILE A 256 4.40 23.82 -14.03
C ILE A 256 5.81 23.36 -14.43
N SER A 257 6.59 22.81 -13.50
CA SER A 257 7.88 22.17 -13.77
C SER A 257 7.81 21.03 -14.78
N SER A 258 6.71 20.26 -14.81
CA SER A 258 6.50 19.19 -15.80
C SER A 258 6.32 19.74 -17.23
N PHE A 259 5.82 20.98 -17.36
CA PHE A 259 5.75 21.67 -18.65
C PHE A 259 7.17 22.03 -19.15
N PHE A 260 8.05 22.46 -18.25
CA PHE A 260 9.43 22.82 -18.59
C PHE A 260 10.34 21.60 -18.82
N GLN A 261 10.15 20.50 -18.07
CA GLN A 261 10.89 19.25 -18.28
C GLN A 261 10.60 18.60 -19.64
N LYS A 262 9.34 18.63 -20.11
CA LYS A 262 9.00 18.17 -21.47
C LYS A 262 9.69 18.97 -22.55
N LYS A 263 9.85 20.29 -22.36
CA LYS A 263 10.54 21.16 -23.31
C LYS A 263 12.04 20.88 -23.36
N GLN A 264 12.64 20.48 -22.24
CA GLN A 264 14.05 20.10 -22.17
C GLN A 264 14.28 18.74 -22.87
N GLN A 265 13.37 17.77 -22.68
CA GLN A 265 13.43 16.49 -23.40
C GLN A 265 13.15 16.63 -24.90
N SER A 266 12.25 17.52 -25.33
CA SER A 266 12.03 17.80 -26.76
C SER A 266 13.24 18.52 -27.37
N PHE A 267 13.83 19.48 -26.66
CA PHE A 267 15.01 20.21 -27.12
C PHE A 267 16.25 19.31 -27.27
N VAL A 268 16.46 18.37 -26.33
CA VAL A 268 17.55 17.37 -26.42
C VAL A 268 17.31 16.39 -27.58
N ARG A 269 16.07 15.98 -27.85
CA ARG A 269 15.72 15.15 -29.01
C ARG A 269 15.92 15.89 -30.34
N ASP A 270 15.55 17.17 -30.40
CA ASP A 270 15.69 17.98 -31.61
C ASP A 270 17.17 18.28 -31.93
N ILE A 271 18.03 18.41 -30.92
CA ILE A 271 19.49 18.53 -31.10
C ILE A 271 20.10 17.21 -31.56
N ALA A 272 19.70 16.08 -30.96
CA ALA A 272 20.18 14.75 -31.37
C ALA A 272 19.76 14.38 -32.80
N GLN A 273 18.62 14.88 -33.29
CA GLN A 273 18.18 14.68 -34.68
C GLN A 273 18.83 15.63 -35.69
N LYS A 274 19.37 16.77 -35.25
CA LYS A 274 20.05 17.75 -36.12
C LYS A 274 21.58 17.65 -36.13
N GLY A 275 22.18 16.88 -35.22
CA GLY A 275 23.64 16.74 -35.09
C GLY A 275 24.28 15.58 -35.85
N GLY A 276 23.54 14.88 -36.72
CA GLY A 276 24.07 13.77 -37.51
C GLY A 276 24.11 14.11 -39.00
N THR A 277 25.14 14.84 -39.43
CA THR A 277 25.73 14.85 -40.79
C THR A 277 26.75 16.01 -40.88
N GLU A 278 27.96 15.78 -40.35
CA GLU A 278 29.16 16.42 -40.91
C GLU A 278 30.15 15.29 -41.19
N ASP A 279 30.03 14.72 -42.38
CA ASP A 279 31.08 13.90 -43.00
C ASP A 279 32.29 14.82 -43.24
N TYR A 280 33.34 14.65 -42.44
CA TYR A 280 34.67 15.08 -42.84
C TYR A 280 35.16 14.12 -43.93
N MET A 281 35.10 14.57 -45.18
CA MET A 281 35.83 13.95 -46.27
C MET A 281 37.31 14.34 -46.15
N ASP A 282 38.15 13.36 -45.79
CA ASP A 282 39.57 13.35 -46.12
C ASP A 282 39.71 12.92 -47.59
N GLU A 283 40.20 13.82 -48.44
CA GLU A 283 40.89 13.45 -49.68
C GLU A 283 42.15 14.32 -49.83
N ASP A 284 43.27 13.60 -49.92
CA ASP A 284 44.63 13.90 -50.45
C ASP A 284 45.50 15.05 -49.88
#